data_AF-A0A434AU56-F1
#
_entry.id   AF-A0A434AU56-F1
#
_cell.length_a   1.000
_cell.length_b   1.000
_cell.length_c   1.000
_cell.angle_alpha   90.00
_cell.angle_beta   90.00
_cell.angle_gamma   90.00
#
_symmetry.space_group_name_H-M   'P 1'
#
loop_
_entity.id
_entity.type
_entity.pdbx_description
1 polymer ?
#
loop_
_entity_poly.entity_id
_entity_poly.type
_entity_poly.pdbx_seq_one_letter_code
_entity_poly.pdbx_strand_id
1 'polypeptide(L)'
;MGMILSPLKNLIDPSIFEEALDNVQDDFATKFVQMAIDIAQKAFDHVFEISLVNFLLYAASLTGAILMFHLKKSGFYLYTLAQILLIFVAPVFIGFNFIINIGVLFASVFSILFIALYAINFKHLS
;
A
#
# COMPACT_ATOMS: atom_id res chain seq x y z
N MET A 1 -13.34 3.83 30.45
CA MET A 1 -12.24 3.31 29.61
C MET A 1 -12.08 4.14 28.33
N GLY A 2 -11.96 5.48 28.44
CA GLY A 2 -12.10 6.37 27.27
C GLY A 2 -11.25 7.64 27.27
N MET A 3 -10.28 7.77 28.20
CA MET A 3 -9.45 8.99 28.36
C MET A 3 -8.11 8.93 27.61
N ILE A 4 -7.64 7.75 27.20
CA ILE A 4 -6.34 7.58 26.54
C ILE A 4 -6.47 7.66 25.01
N LEU A 5 -7.66 7.34 24.47
CA LEU A 5 -7.97 7.40 23.04
C LEU A 5 -8.50 8.77 22.60
N SER A 6 -8.89 9.63 23.53
CA SER A 6 -9.49 10.95 23.24
C SER A 6 -8.55 11.87 22.44
N PRO A 7 -7.24 11.97 22.77
CA PRO A 7 -6.30 12.77 21.98
C PRO A 7 -6.14 12.22 20.56
N LEU A 8 -6.11 10.89 20.41
CA LEU A 8 -6.00 10.23 19.10
C LEU A 8 -7.26 10.43 18.26
N LYS A 9 -8.44 10.38 18.91
CA LYS A 9 -9.73 10.61 18.26
C LYS A 9 -9.87 12.05 17.77
N ASN A 10 -9.38 13.02 18.54
CA ASN A 10 -9.38 14.42 18.13
C ASN A 10 -8.40 14.67 16.98
N LEU A 11 -7.23 14.01 16.96
CA LEU A 11 -6.25 14.13 15.86
C LEU A 11 -6.72 13.52 14.53
N ILE A 12 -7.74 12.66 14.56
CA ILE A 12 -8.35 12.05 13.37
C ILE A 12 -9.70 12.73 13.06
N ASP A 13 -10.11 13.72 13.85
CA ASP A 13 -11.36 14.46 13.61
C ASP A 13 -11.22 15.29 12.32
N PRO A 14 -12.03 15.03 11.29
CA PRO A 14 -11.95 15.75 10.02
C PRO A 14 -12.06 17.27 10.18
N SER A 15 -12.79 17.72 11.20
CA SER A 15 -13.04 19.15 11.45
C SER A 15 -11.77 19.96 11.77
N ILE A 16 -10.77 19.36 12.44
CA ILE A 16 -9.50 20.04 12.74
C ILE A 16 -8.70 20.30 11.45
N PHE A 17 -8.75 19.35 10.51
CA PHE A 17 -8.07 19.50 9.24
C PHE A 17 -8.79 20.49 8.33
N GLU A 18 -10.13 20.50 8.36
CA GLU A 18 -10.93 21.51 7.65
C GLU A 18 -10.63 22.93 8.16
N GLU A 19 -10.53 23.13 9.48
CA GLU A 19 -10.14 24.42 10.06
C GLU A 19 -8.69 24.82 9.70
N ALA A 20 -7.76 23.87 9.69
CA ALA A 20 -6.39 24.11 9.25
C ALA A 20 -6.31 24.44 7.75
N LEU A 21 -7.17 23.83 6.93
CA LEU A 21 -7.27 24.03 5.49
C LEU A 21 -7.83 25.40 5.12
N ASP A 22 -8.86 25.87 5.82
CA ASP A 22 -9.45 27.19 5.58
C ASP A 22 -8.44 28.34 5.79
N ASN A 23 -7.39 28.09 6.58
CA ASN A 23 -6.31 29.04 6.83
C ASN A 23 -5.18 28.98 5.78
N VAL A 24 -5.19 28.01 4.85
CA VAL A 24 -4.21 27.86 3.78
C VAL A 24 -4.71 28.58 2.53
N GLN A 25 -4.10 29.72 2.19
CA GLN A 25 -4.47 30.49 1.00
C GLN A 25 -4.05 29.85 -0.34
N ASP A 26 -3.26 28.76 -0.31
CA ASP A 26 -2.74 28.11 -1.50
C ASP A 26 -3.65 26.96 -1.97
N ASP A 27 -4.15 27.06 -3.21
CA ASP A 27 -5.06 26.07 -3.83
C ASP A 27 -4.41 24.69 -3.99
N PHE A 28 -3.11 24.64 -4.26
CA PHE A 28 -2.38 23.38 -4.41
C PHE A 28 -2.25 22.66 -3.06
N ALA A 29 -1.83 23.37 -2.02
CA ALA A 29 -1.72 22.84 -0.67
C ALA A 29 -3.08 22.34 -0.15
N THR A 30 -4.16 23.09 -0.41
CA THR A 30 -5.52 22.69 -0.05
C THR A 30 -5.92 21.36 -0.70
N LYS A 31 -5.69 21.23 -2.01
CA LYS A 31 -5.97 19.98 -2.75
C LYS A 31 -5.13 18.80 -2.27
N PHE A 32 -3.86 19.05 -1.92
CA PHE A 32 -2.97 18.01 -1.41
C PHE A 32 -3.46 17.46 -0.07
N VAL A 33 -3.78 18.34 0.87
CA VAL A 33 -4.28 17.94 2.20
C VAL A 33 -5.64 17.27 2.08
N GLN A 34 -6.56 17.78 1.26
CA GLN A 34 -7.85 17.13 1.02
C GLN A 34 -7.68 15.69 0.50
N MET A 35 -6.72 15.47 -0.42
CA MET A 35 -6.40 14.13 -0.92
C MET A 35 -5.85 13.22 0.18
N ALA A 36 -4.99 13.74 1.06
CA ALA A 36 -4.47 12.98 2.19
C ALA A 36 -5.58 12.57 3.18
N ILE A 37 -6.54 13.46 3.45
CA ILE A 37 -7.69 13.19 4.32
C ILE A 37 -8.59 12.12 3.69
N ASP A 38 -8.94 12.24 2.40
CA ASP A 38 -9.78 11.26 1.70
C ASP A 38 -9.12 9.86 1.71
N ILE A 39 -7.80 9.80 1.49
CA ILE A 39 -7.04 8.55 1.60
C ILE A 39 -7.14 7.97 3.02
N ALA A 40 -6.94 8.81 4.04
CA ALA A 40 -6.98 8.36 5.43
C ALA A 40 -8.37 7.85 5.82
N GLN A 41 -9.44 8.56 5.46
CA GLN A 41 -10.82 8.17 5.73
C GLN A 41 -11.15 6.81 5.09
N LYS A 42 -10.88 6.65 3.78
CA LYS A 42 -11.12 5.38 3.09
C LYS A 42 -10.26 4.24 3.63
N ALA A 43 -9.02 4.52 4.03
CA ALA A 43 -8.16 3.54 4.66
C ALA A 43 -8.71 3.08 6.02
N PHE A 44 -9.34 3.97 6.79
CA PHE A 44 -10.03 3.61 8.03
C PHE A 44 -11.31 2.82 7.77
N ASP A 45 -12.10 3.20 6.78
CA ASP A 45 -13.34 2.50 6.39
C ASP A 45 -13.08 1.05 5.98
N HIS A 46 -11.92 0.80 5.35
CA HIS A 46 -11.51 -0.52 4.88
C HIS A 46 -10.31 -1.10 5.64
N VAL A 47 -10.06 -0.64 6.87
CA VAL A 47 -8.82 -0.98 7.59
C VAL A 47 -8.67 -2.48 7.81
N PHE A 48 -9.77 -3.18 8.09
CA PHE A 48 -9.75 -4.61 8.36
C PHE A 48 -9.54 -5.40 7.07
N GLU A 49 -10.25 -5.05 6.01
CA GLU A 49 -10.16 -5.67 4.69
C GLU A 49 -8.76 -5.49 4.10
N ILE A 50 -8.24 -4.25 4.11
CA ILE A 50 -6.89 -3.93 3.65
C ILE A 50 -5.86 -4.73 4.46
N SER A 51 -5.96 -4.74 5.78
CA SER A 51 -5.00 -5.44 6.64
C SER A 51 -5.02 -6.95 6.41
N LEU A 52 -6.20 -7.55 6.28
CA LEU A 52 -6.35 -8.98 6.04
C LEU A 52 -5.80 -9.38 4.67
N VAL A 53 -6.16 -8.65 3.61
CA VAL A 53 -5.66 -8.90 2.25
C VAL A 53 -4.14 -8.74 2.20
N ASN A 54 -3.62 -7.65 2.76
CA ASN A 54 -2.17 -7.44 2.84
C ASN A 54 -1.46 -8.55 3.59
N PHE A 55 -2.00 -8.99 4.73
CA PHE A 55 -1.43 -10.08 5.49
C PHE A 55 -1.32 -11.37 4.65
N LEU A 56 -2.40 -11.75 3.96
CA LEU A 56 -2.41 -12.94 3.11
C LEU A 56 -1.43 -12.82 1.95
N LEU A 57 -1.38 -11.66 1.29
CA LEU A 57 -0.49 -11.42 0.17
C LEU A 57 0.99 -11.35 0.60
N TYR A 58 1.29 -10.77 1.76
CA TYR A 58 2.65 -10.78 2.32
C TYR A 58 3.08 -12.20 2.71
N ALA A 59 2.18 -13.01 3.28
CA ALA A 59 2.49 -14.42 3.55
C ALA A 59 2.75 -15.20 2.25
N ALA A 60 1.97 -14.97 1.20
CA ALA A 60 2.18 -15.57 -0.12
C ALA A 60 3.51 -15.08 -0.76
N SER A 61 3.79 -13.78 -0.67
CA SER A 61 5.03 -13.16 -1.17
C SER A 61 6.26 -13.73 -0.46
N LEU A 62 6.23 -13.83 0.88
CA LEU A 62 7.29 -14.43 1.68
C LEU A 62 7.48 -15.90 1.33
N THR A 63 6.40 -16.67 1.18
CA THR A 63 6.46 -18.07 0.76
C THR A 63 7.09 -18.20 -0.63
N GLY A 64 6.69 -17.34 -1.57
CA GLY A 64 7.27 -17.28 -2.91
C GLY A 64 8.77 -16.97 -2.88
N ALA A 65 9.18 -15.99 -2.07
CA ALA A 65 10.58 -15.62 -1.88
C ALA A 65 11.41 -16.76 -1.26
N ILE A 66 10.88 -17.46 -0.25
CA ILE A 66 11.53 -18.64 0.35
C ILE A 66 11.70 -19.74 -0.70
N LEU A 67 10.68 -20.02 -1.51
CA LEU A 67 10.77 -20.99 -2.60
C LEU A 67 11.78 -20.56 -3.66
N MET A 68 11.92 -19.26 -3.90
CA MET A 68 12.95 -18.71 -4.80
C MET A 68 14.36 -18.96 -4.28
N PHE A 69 14.61 -18.82 -2.97
CA PHE A 69 15.90 -19.18 -2.36
C PHE A 69 16.22 -20.66 -2.53
N HIS A 70 15.21 -21.53 -2.54
CA HIS A 70 15.35 -22.96 -2.84
C HIS A 70 15.41 -23.26 -4.35
N LEU A 71 15.58 -22.24 -5.20
CA LEU A 71 15.68 -22.36 -6.66
C LEU A 71 14.46 -23.03 -7.32
N LYS A 72 13.28 -22.95 -6.69
CA LYS A 72 12.05 -23.54 -7.26
C LYS A 72 11.32 -22.53 -8.14
N LYS A 73 11.06 -22.92 -9.39
CA LYS A 73 10.29 -22.12 -10.38
C LYS A 73 8.89 -21.74 -9.87
N SER A 74 8.25 -22.57 -9.04
CA SER A 74 6.95 -22.26 -8.42
C SER A 74 6.99 -21.04 -7.50
N GLY A 75 8.13 -20.78 -6.85
CA GLY A 75 8.31 -19.61 -5.99
C GLY A 75 8.23 -18.30 -6.76
N PHE A 76 8.77 -18.28 -7.98
CA PHE A 76 8.71 -17.12 -8.87
C PHE A 76 7.28 -16.73 -9.22
N TYR A 77 6.46 -17.70 -9.63
CA TYR A 77 5.07 -17.43 -10.00
C TYR A 77 4.24 -16.95 -8.80
N LEU A 78 4.42 -17.58 -7.63
CA LEU A 78 3.71 -17.19 -6.41
C LEU A 78 4.07 -15.78 -5.95
N TYR A 79 5.37 -15.45 -5.90
CA TYR A 79 5.83 -14.11 -5.55
C TYR A 79 5.37 -13.06 -6.57
N THR A 80 5.52 -13.33 -7.87
CA THR A 80 5.14 -12.39 -8.92
C THR A 80 3.66 -12.06 -8.85
N LEU A 81 2.82 -13.08 -8.69
CA LEU A 81 1.39 -12.89 -8.51
C LEU A 81 1.07 -12.09 -7.24
N ALA A 82 1.71 -12.42 -6.11
CA ALA A 82 1.51 -11.69 -4.86
C ALA A 82 1.92 -10.22 -4.96
N GLN A 83 3.06 -9.90 -5.59
CA GLN A 83 3.52 -8.53 -5.78
C GLN A 83 2.59 -7.73 -6.70
N ILE A 84 2.13 -8.33 -7.80
CA ILE A 84 1.14 -7.67 -8.68
C ILE A 84 -0.13 -7.36 -7.89
N LEU A 85 -0.67 -8.31 -7.14
CA LEU A 85 -1.86 -8.10 -6.33
C LEU A 85 -1.66 -7.03 -5.24
N LEU A 86 -0.50 -7.01 -4.57
CA LEU A 86 -0.16 -6.01 -3.54
C LEU A 86 -0.20 -4.57 -4.08
N ILE A 87 0.27 -4.37 -5.31
CA ILE A 87 0.25 -3.06 -5.97
C ILE A 87 -1.19 -2.55 -6.16
N PHE A 88 -2.15 -3.46 -6.35
CA PHE A 88 -3.56 -3.09 -6.56
C PHE A 88 -4.39 -3.00 -5.29
N VAL A 89 -3.88 -3.39 -4.11
CA VAL A 89 -4.65 -3.31 -2.85
C VAL A 89 -5.10 -1.87 -2.59
N ALA A 90 -4.17 -0.91 -2.54
CA ALA A 90 -4.54 0.47 -2.23
C ALA A 90 -5.48 1.10 -3.28
N PRO A 91 -5.23 0.99 -4.60
CA PRO A 91 -6.18 1.48 -5.61
C PRO A 91 -7.58 0.85 -5.54
N VAL A 92 -7.70 -0.42 -5.15
CA VAL A 92 -9.01 -1.11 -5.06
C VAL A 92 -9.85 -0.61 -3.90
N PHE A 93 -9.24 -0.38 -2.72
CA PHE A 93 -9.98 0.04 -1.53
C PHE A 93 -10.07 1.56 -1.36
N ILE A 94 -9.04 2.31 -1.78
CA ILE A 94 -8.93 3.76 -1.57
C ILE A 94 -9.24 4.54 -2.86
N GLY A 95 -9.07 3.91 -4.01
CA GLY A 95 -9.26 4.51 -5.33
C GLY A 95 -7.96 5.07 -5.94
N PHE A 96 -8.05 5.43 -7.21
CA PHE A 96 -6.94 6.04 -7.95
C PHE A 96 -6.86 7.54 -7.66
N ASN A 97 -5.73 7.99 -7.11
CA ASN A 97 -5.40 9.40 -6.93
C ASN A 97 -3.89 9.61 -7.09
N PHE A 98 -3.45 10.87 -7.13
CA PHE A 98 -2.04 11.20 -7.39
C PHE A 98 -1.07 10.57 -6.38
N ILE A 99 -1.39 10.63 -5.08
CA ILE A 99 -0.55 10.08 -4.00
C ILE A 99 -0.48 8.55 -4.10
N ILE A 100 -1.62 7.87 -4.28
CA ILE A 100 -1.67 6.41 -4.44
C ILE A 100 -0.93 5.97 -5.70
N ASN A 101 -1.07 6.69 -6.81
CA ASN A 101 -0.37 6.38 -8.06
C ASN A 101 1.16 6.50 -7.93
N ILE A 102 1.65 7.52 -7.20
CA ILE A 102 3.08 7.61 -6.88
C ILE A 102 3.52 6.41 -6.03
N GLY A 103 2.73 6.03 -5.03
CA GLY A 103 3.00 4.84 -4.20
C GLY A 103 3.08 3.55 -5.02
N VAL A 104 2.15 3.36 -5.95
CA VAL A 104 2.12 2.24 -6.91
C VAL A 104 3.38 2.21 -7.77
N LEU A 105 3.77 3.35 -8.35
CA LEU A 105 4.99 3.47 -9.14
C LEU A 105 6.22 3.08 -8.31
N PHE A 106 6.34 3.60 -7.09
CA PHE A 106 7.46 3.29 -6.21
C PHE A 106 7.52 1.80 -5.82
N ALA A 107 6.39 1.20 -5.49
CA ALA A 107 6.29 -0.24 -5.15
C ALA A 107 6.61 -1.16 -6.35
N SER A 108 6.24 -0.73 -7.55
CA SER A 108 6.51 -1.49 -8.78
C SER A 108 7.99 -1.57 -9.13
N VAL A 109 8.78 -0.53 -8.84
CA VAL A 109 10.24 -0.52 -9.10
C VAL A 109 10.93 -1.70 -8.41
N PHE A 110 10.69 -1.88 -7.11
CA PHE A 110 11.30 -2.99 -6.36
C PHE A 110 10.77 -4.35 -6.84
N SER A 111 9.48 -4.44 -7.11
CA SER A 111 8.87 -5.69 -7.60
C SER A 111 9.48 -6.12 -8.93
N ILE A 112 9.59 -5.20 -9.88
CA ILE A 112 10.19 -5.43 -11.20
C ILE A 112 11.67 -5.81 -11.05
N LEU A 113 12.42 -5.12 -10.19
CA LEU A 113 13.83 -5.42 -9.95
C LEU A 113 14.04 -6.88 -9.47
N PHE A 114 13.29 -7.30 -8.44
CA PHE A 114 13.38 -8.67 -7.91
C PHE A 114 12.95 -9.71 -8.94
N ILE A 115 11.87 -9.44 -9.68
CA ILE A 115 11.38 -10.32 -10.75
C ILE A 115 12.46 -10.45 -11.84
N ALA A 116 13.06 -9.34 -12.29
CA ALA A 116 14.06 -9.33 -13.35
C ALA A 116 15.34 -10.07 -12.93
N LEU A 117 15.86 -9.81 -11.72
CA LEU A 117 17.04 -10.49 -11.19
C LEU A 117 16.83 -12.01 -11.11
N TYR A 118 15.65 -12.44 -10.68
CA TYR A 118 15.32 -13.86 -10.62
C TYR A 118 15.11 -14.47 -12.02
N ALA A 119 14.46 -13.73 -12.93
CA ALA A 119 14.23 -14.16 -14.31
C ALA A 119 15.54 -14.36 -15.09
N ILE A 120 16.57 -13.55 -14.82
CA ILE A 120 17.90 -13.73 -15.43
C ILE A 120 18.54 -15.04 -14.96
N ASN A 121 18.35 -15.41 -13.69
CA ASN A 121 18.84 -16.66 -13.11
C ASN A 121 17.94 -17.88 -13.42
N PHE A 122 16.82 -17.67 -14.14
CA PHE A 122 15.78 -18.69 -14.34
C PHE A 122 16.27 -19.93 -15.09
N LYS A 123 17.30 -19.78 -15.94
CA LYS A 123 17.92 -20.87 -16.70
C LYS A 123 18.80 -21.80 -15.84
N HIS A 124 19.20 -21.37 -14.65
CA HIS A 124 19.98 -22.17 -13.70
C HIS A 124 19.10 -22.85 -12.64
N LEU A 125 17.77 -22.69 -12.75
CA LEU A 125 16.81 -23.30 -11.85
C LEU A 125 16.44 -24.69 -12.35
N SER A 126 16.59 -25.67 -11.46
CA SER A 126 16.15 -27.06 -11.63
C SER A 126 14.69 -27.14 -12.06
#